data_AF-A0A0G1VYT7-F1
#
_entry.id   AF-A0A0G1VYT7-F1
#
_cell.length_a   1.000
_cell.length_b   1.000
_cell.length_c   1.000
_cell.angle_alpha   90.00
_cell.angle_beta   90.00
_cell.angle_gamma   90.00
#
_symmetry.space_group_name_H-M   'P 1'
#
loop_
_entity.id
_entity.type
_entity.pdbx_description
1 polymer ?
#
loop_
_entity_poly.entity_id
_entity_poly.type
_entity_poly.pdbx_seq_one_letter_code
_entity_poly.pdbx_strand_id
1 'polypeptide(L)'
;MMERSNMKVKNKLVYWGAVIVLGVFTVRLGRNVWKLWKAGERIKQAELEVRSQELENQELQKRLAEVQSPEFIEKEAREKLGLGKEGETIVVMPDNADLKSQISNLNGEPNWRKWWKVYVSD
;
A
#
# COMPACT_ATOMS: atom_id res chain seq x y z
N MET A 1 -62.82 55.32 0.17
CA MET A 1 -62.62 53.85 0.20
C MET A 1 -61.30 53.39 -0.47
N MET A 2 -60.64 54.20 -1.31
CA MET A 2 -59.43 53.80 -2.07
C MET A 2 -58.09 53.87 -1.30
N GLU A 3 -58.03 54.49 -0.12
CA GLU A 3 -56.76 54.70 0.59
C GLU A 3 -56.27 53.42 1.31
N ARG A 4 -57.19 52.60 1.82
CA ARG A 4 -56.84 51.34 2.50
C ARG A 4 -56.34 50.25 1.56
N SER A 5 -56.72 50.25 0.28
CA SER A 5 -56.23 49.24 -0.70
C SER A 5 -54.77 49.48 -1.04
N ASN A 6 -54.37 50.74 -1.27
CA ASN A 6 -52.98 51.11 -1.55
C ASN A 6 -52.03 50.77 -0.38
N MET A 7 -52.47 50.93 0.86
CA MET A 7 -51.69 50.54 2.05
C MET A 7 -51.43 49.03 2.12
N LYS A 8 -52.44 48.20 1.79
CA LYS A 8 -52.29 46.74 1.75
C LYS A 8 -51.35 46.29 0.62
N VAL A 9 -51.38 46.95 -0.53
CA VAL A 9 -50.50 46.65 -1.67
C VAL A 9 -49.05 47.04 -1.36
N LYS A 10 -48.82 48.23 -0.79
CA LYS A 10 -47.48 48.66 -0.37
C LYS A 10 -46.86 47.71 0.66
N ASN A 11 -47.63 47.28 1.67
CA ASN A 11 -47.14 46.34 2.68
C ASN A 11 -46.81 44.95 2.09
N LYS A 12 -47.61 44.47 1.12
CA LYS A 12 -47.29 43.24 0.39
C LYS A 12 -46.00 43.37 -0.43
N LEU A 13 -45.79 44.50 -1.11
CA LEU A 13 -44.56 44.73 -1.89
C LEU A 13 -43.32 44.80 -0.99
N VAL A 14 -43.41 45.47 0.16
CA VAL A 14 -42.32 45.50 1.15
C VAL A 14 -42.02 44.10 1.69
N TYR A 15 -43.05 43.31 2.00
CA TYR A 15 -42.89 41.92 2.44
C TYR A 15 -42.19 41.05 1.38
N TRP A 16 -42.65 41.10 0.13
CA TRP A 16 -42.02 40.35 -0.98
C TRP A 16 -40.59 40.81 -1.24
N GLY A 17 -40.30 42.11 -1.13
CA GLY A 17 -38.93 42.64 -1.20
C GLY A 17 -38.03 42.07 -0.10
N ALA A 18 -38.52 42.04 1.15
CA ALA A 18 -37.78 41.46 2.27
C ALA A 18 -37.51 39.96 2.09
N VAL A 19 -38.49 39.20 1.58
CA VAL A 19 -38.35 37.76 1.26
C VAL A 19 -37.28 37.55 0.18
N ILE A 20 -37.25 38.37 -0.86
CA ILE A 20 -36.24 38.28 -1.93
C ILE A 20 -34.84 38.55 -1.35
N VAL A 21 -34.69 39.60 -0.54
CA VAL A 21 -33.40 39.93 0.09
C VAL A 21 -32.93 38.78 0.99
N LEU A 22 -33.80 38.23 1.83
CA LEU A 22 -33.50 37.06 2.67
C LEU A 22 -33.14 35.82 1.84
N GLY A 23 -33.82 35.58 0.73
CA GLY A 23 -33.51 34.49 -0.19
C GLY A 23 -32.12 34.64 -0.80
N VAL A 24 -31.76 35.84 -1.28
CA VAL A 24 -30.43 36.13 -1.83
C VAL A 24 -29.34 35.94 -0.77
N PHE A 25 -29.56 36.42 0.46
CA PHE A 25 -28.62 36.24 1.57
C PHE A 25 -28.43 34.76 1.91
N THR A 26 -29.53 34.00 2.02
CA THR A 26 -29.49 32.55 2.29
C THR A 26 -28.70 31.80 1.22
N VAL A 27 -28.93 32.09 -0.07
CA VAL A 27 -28.18 31.44 -1.17
C VAL A 27 -26.70 31.80 -1.13
N ARG A 28 -26.35 33.06 -0.86
CA ARG A 28 -24.94 33.50 -0.75
C ARG A 28 -24.22 32.81 0.41
N LEU A 29 -24.84 32.76 1.58
CA LEU A 29 -24.27 32.12 2.76
C LEU A 29 -24.17 30.60 2.57
N GLY A 30 -25.22 29.96 2.03
CA GLY A 30 -25.23 28.53 1.76
C GLY A 30 -24.11 28.11 0.80
N ARG A 31 -23.85 28.89 -0.26
CA ARG A 31 -22.72 28.62 -1.18
C ARG A 31 -21.36 28.71 -0.49
N ASN A 32 -21.17 29.67 0.42
CA ASN A 32 -19.91 29.81 1.15
C ASN A 32 -19.65 28.64 2.09
N VAL A 33 -20.68 28.20 2.83
CA VAL A 33 -20.59 27.02 3.70
C VAL A 33 -20.24 25.78 2.88
N TRP A 34 -20.89 25.60 1.74
CA TRP A 34 -20.63 24.43 0.88
C TRP A 34 -19.22 24.44 0.29
N LYS A 35 -18.71 25.61 -0.10
CA LYS A 35 -17.32 25.78 -0.56
C LYS A 35 -16.30 25.45 0.53
N LEU A 36 -16.56 25.88 1.77
CA LEU A 36 -15.69 25.59 2.90
C LEU A 36 -15.65 24.09 3.21
N TRP A 37 -16.81 23.43 3.18
CA TRP A 37 -16.90 22.00 3.42
C TRP A 37 -16.12 21.18 2.37
N LYS A 38 -16.29 21.54 1.09
CA LYS A 38 -15.54 20.94 -0.01
C LYS A 38 -14.04 21.21 0.06
N ALA A 39 -13.63 22.38 0.58
CA ALA A 39 -12.23 22.69 0.81
C ALA A 39 -11.62 21.81 1.92
N GLY A 40 -12.35 21.60 3.02
CA GLY A 40 -11.93 20.69 4.09
C GLY A 40 -11.75 19.26 3.60
N GLU A 41 -12.66 18.77 2.76
CA GLU A 41 -12.55 17.43 2.17
C GLU A 41 -11.34 17.29 1.24
N ARG A 42 -11.04 18.33 0.43
CA ARG A 42 -9.83 18.37 -0.40
C ARG A 42 -8.55 18.34 0.43
N ILE A 43 -8.51 19.09 1.53
CA ILE A 43 -7.35 19.09 2.44
C ILE A 43 -7.15 17.69 3.02
N LYS A 44 -8.23 17.06 3.50
CA LYS A 44 -8.17 15.70 4.05
C LYS A 44 -7.69 14.68 3.00
N GLN A 45 -8.15 14.79 1.76
CA GLN A 45 -7.69 13.92 0.67
C GLN A 45 -6.21 14.14 0.36
N ALA A 46 -5.77 15.40 0.25
CA ALA A 46 -4.37 15.71 0.01
C ALA A 46 -3.45 15.23 1.16
N GLU A 47 -3.88 15.36 2.41
CA GLU A 47 -3.14 14.87 3.58
C GLU A 47 -3.02 13.34 3.56
N LEU A 48 -4.09 12.62 3.18
CA LEU A 48 -4.05 11.17 3.01
C LEU A 48 -3.11 10.76 1.88
N GLU A 49 -3.13 11.47 0.75
CA GLU A 49 -2.26 11.21 -0.39
C GLU A 49 -0.78 11.41 0.00
N VAL A 50 -0.43 12.54 0.62
CA VAL A 50 0.92 12.81 1.13
C VAL A 50 1.37 11.71 2.09
N ARG A 51 0.50 11.30 3.03
CA ARG A 51 0.83 10.23 3.97
C ARG A 51 1.07 8.89 3.28
N SER A 52 0.27 8.55 2.26
CA SER A 52 0.47 7.31 1.49
C SER A 52 1.78 7.33 0.71
N GLN A 53 2.11 8.45 0.07
CA GLN A 53 3.36 8.62 -0.68
C GLN A 53 4.58 8.58 0.24
N GLU A 54 4.49 9.14 1.45
CA GLU A 54 5.56 9.08 2.44
C GLU A 54 5.83 7.64 2.89
N LEU A 55 4.77 6.86 3.14
CA LEU A 55 4.89 5.44 3.50
C LEU A 55 5.50 4.61 2.35
N GLU A 56 5.03 4.85 1.13
CA GLU A 56 5.58 4.20 -0.07
C GLU A 56 7.05 4.53 -0.27
N ASN A 57 7.43 5.80 -0.10
CA ASN A 57 8.82 6.24 -0.20
C ASN A 57 9.69 5.55 0.86
N GLN A 58 9.23 5.48 2.12
CA GLN A 58 9.97 4.77 3.17
C GLN A 58 10.14 3.27 2.88
N GLU A 59 9.11 2.62 2.32
CA GLU A 59 9.21 1.22 1.91
C GLU A 59 10.22 1.04 0.76
N LEU A 60 10.15 1.90 -0.24
CA LEU A 60 11.08 1.89 -1.38
C LEU A 60 12.52 2.14 -0.93
N GLN A 61 12.76 3.05 0.02
CA GLN A 61 14.09 3.28 0.58
C GLN A 61 14.63 2.05 1.33
N LYS A 62 13.79 1.35 2.09
CA LYS A 62 14.19 0.10 2.76
C LYS A 62 14.57 -0.98 1.76
N ARG A 63 13.74 -1.18 0.73
CA ARG A 63 14.03 -2.13 -0.36
C ARG A 63 15.31 -1.74 -1.10
N LEU A 64 15.51 -0.45 -1.34
CA LEU A 64 16.72 0.05 -1.99
C LEU A 64 17.98 -0.26 -1.16
N ALA A 65 17.92 -0.05 0.15
CA ALA A 65 19.02 -0.38 1.05
C ALA A 65 19.28 -1.91 1.09
N GLU A 66 18.22 -2.72 1.08
CA GLU A 66 18.33 -4.18 1.04
C GLU A 66 18.99 -4.66 -0.25
N VAL A 67 18.56 -4.18 -1.43
CA VAL A 67 19.14 -4.64 -2.70
C VAL A 67 20.56 -4.14 -2.95
N GLN A 68 20.96 -3.03 -2.31
CA GLN A 68 22.34 -2.53 -2.34
C GLN A 68 23.24 -3.21 -1.31
N SER A 69 22.68 -4.01 -0.39
CA SER A 69 23.47 -4.68 0.63
C SER A 69 24.44 -5.70 -0.01
N PRO A 70 25.67 -5.83 0.52
CA PRO A 70 26.63 -6.83 0.04
C PRO A 70 26.07 -8.25 0.06
N GLU A 71 25.24 -8.57 1.06
CA GLU A 71 24.61 -9.88 1.23
C GLU A 71 23.64 -10.18 0.09
N PHE A 72 22.81 -9.20 -0.29
CA PHE A 72 21.88 -9.35 -1.40
C PHE A 72 22.63 -9.48 -2.74
N ILE A 73 23.66 -8.67 -2.95
CA ILE A 73 24.50 -8.72 -4.15
C ILE A 73 25.20 -10.08 -4.26
N GLU A 74 25.78 -10.58 -3.16
CA GLU A 74 26.44 -11.89 -3.12
C GLU A 74 25.45 -13.03 -3.35
N LYS A 75 24.24 -12.93 -2.77
CA LYS A 75 23.16 -13.89 -3.00
C LYS A 75 22.75 -13.95 -4.46
N GLU A 76 22.50 -12.79 -5.08
CA GLU A 76 22.12 -12.72 -6.50
C GLU A 76 23.25 -13.20 -7.42
N ALA A 77 24.52 -12.88 -7.10
CA ALA A 77 25.68 -13.39 -7.83
C ALA A 77 25.80 -14.92 -7.74
N ARG A 78 25.58 -15.50 -6.56
CA ARG A 78 25.55 -16.97 -6.37
C ARG A 78 24.39 -17.63 -7.10
N GLU A 79 23.19 -17.10 -6.93
CA GLU A 79 21.96 -17.73 -7.44
C GLU A 79 21.79 -17.57 -8.95
N LYS A 80 22.11 -16.39 -9.52
CA LYS A 80 21.88 -16.11 -10.94
C LYS A 80 23.09 -16.34 -11.82
N LEU A 81 24.29 -16.08 -11.29
CA LEU A 81 25.53 -16.17 -12.07
C LEU A 81 26.36 -17.39 -11.68
N GLY A 82 25.95 -18.13 -10.65
CA GLY A 82 26.71 -19.27 -10.14
C GLY A 82 28.09 -18.85 -9.62
N LEU A 83 28.30 -17.59 -9.25
CA LEU A 83 29.61 -17.09 -8.83
C LEU A 83 29.85 -17.39 -7.35
N GLY A 84 31.00 -17.99 -7.03
CA GLY A 84 31.49 -18.19 -5.67
C GLY A 84 32.76 -17.37 -5.39
N LYS A 85 33.15 -17.26 -4.12
CA LYS A 85 34.42 -16.65 -3.72
C LYS A 85 35.61 -17.57 -4.04
N GLU A 86 36.82 -17.02 -4.06
CA GLU A 86 38.04 -17.82 -4.24
C GLU A 86 38.13 -18.91 -3.17
N GLY A 87 38.25 -20.17 -3.61
CA GLY A 87 38.25 -21.34 -2.73
C GLY A 87 36.89 -22.02 -2.52
N GLU A 88 35.79 -21.48 -3.07
CA GLU A 88 34.48 -22.15 -3.08
C GLU A 88 34.32 -23.05 -4.32
N THR A 89 33.82 -24.29 -4.13
CA THR A 89 33.47 -25.21 -5.22
C THR A 89 31.97 -25.10 -5.51
N ILE A 90 31.61 -24.63 -6.71
CA ILE A 90 30.22 -24.53 -7.16
C ILE A 90 29.73 -25.92 -7.59
N VAL A 91 28.69 -26.43 -6.94
CA VAL A 91 28.07 -27.73 -7.25
C VAL A 91 26.73 -27.49 -7.95
N VAL A 92 26.62 -27.89 -9.21
CA VAL A 92 25.36 -27.85 -9.96
C VAL A 92 24.66 -29.19 -9.80
N MET A 93 23.48 -29.19 -9.19
CA MET A 93 22.71 -30.41 -8.95
C MET A 93 21.77 -30.69 -10.14
N PRO A 94 21.69 -31.93 -10.65
CA PRO A 94 20.71 -32.29 -11.67
C PRO A 94 19.28 -32.12 -11.13
N ASP A 95 18.34 -31.83 -12.02
CA ASP A 95 16.95 -31.54 -11.66
C ASP A 95 16.34 -32.63 -10.77
N ASN A 96 15.51 -32.19 -9.81
CA ASN A 96 14.93 -32.99 -8.72
C ASN A 96 14.14 -34.24 -9.15
N ALA A 97 13.85 -34.37 -10.44
CA ALA A 97 13.19 -35.54 -11.03
C ALA A 97 14.05 -36.81 -10.85
N ASP A 98 15.37 -36.70 -10.98
CA ASP A 98 16.30 -37.83 -10.83
C ASP A 98 16.56 -38.18 -9.35
N LEU A 99 16.43 -37.20 -8.44
CA LEU A 99 16.61 -37.41 -7.00
C LEU A 99 15.44 -38.18 -6.38
N LYS A 100 14.20 -37.93 -6.81
CA LYS A 100 13.02 -38.65 -6.27
C LYS A 100 13.06 -40.15 -6.58
N SER A 101 13.51 -40.54 -7.77
CA SER A 101 13.61 -41.97 -8.16
C SER A 101 14.70 -42.71 -7.38
N GLN A 102 15.77 -42.00 -6.99
CA GLN A 102 16.83 -42.54 -6.12
C GLN A 102 16.37 -42.64 -4.65
N ILE A 103 15.62 -41.66 -4.15
CA ILE A 103 15.10 -41.68 -2.76
C ILE A 103 14.11 -42.82 -2.54
N SER A 104 13.26 -43.14 -3.53
CA SER A 104 12.36 -44.31 -3.45
C SER A 104 13.09 -45.66 -3.40
N ASN A 105 14.36 -45.71 -3.81
CA ASN A 105 15.21 -46.91 -3.71
C ASN A 105 16.02 -46.98 -2.41
N LEU A 106 15.88 -46.01 -1.50
CA LEU A 106 16.51 -46.00 -0.17
C LEU A 106 15.81 -46.90 0.86
N ASN A 107 15.19 -48.01 0.42
CA ASN A 107 14.69 -49.08 1.30
C ASN A 107 15.82 -49.96 1.89
N GLY A 108 17.07 -49.53 1.78
CA GLY A 108 18.22 -50.14 2.46
C GLY A 108 18.38 -49.62 3.89
N GLU A 109 19.07 -50.40 4.74
CA GLU A 109 19.18 -50.22 6.20
C GLU A 109 19.18 -48.76 6.69
N PRO A 110 18.45 -48.46 7.79
CA PRO A 110 18.40 -47.14 8.38
C PRO A 110 19.80 -46.56 8.65
N ASN A 111 19.98 -45.25 8.44
CA ASN A 111 21.27 -44.59 8.59
C ASN A 111 21.92 -44.83 9.97
N TRP A 112 21.12 -44.84 11.05
CA TRP A 112 21.63 -45.11 12.41
C TRP A 112 22.31 -46.49 12.54
N ARG A 113 21.83 -47.51 11.81
CA ARG A 113 22.39 -48.87 11.84
C ARG A 113 23.71 -48.95 11.08
N LYS A 114 23.84 -48.18 10.00
CA LYS A 114 25.11 -48.03 9.25
C LYS A 114 26.18 -47.38 10.12
N TRP A 115 25.83 -46.31 10.83
CA TRP A 115 26.73 -45.65 11.78
C TRP A 115 27.13 -46.61 12.92
N TRP A 116 26.19 -47.39 13.46
CA TRP A 116 26.53 -48.40 14.46
C TRP A 116 27.58 -49.41 13.96
N LYS A 117 27.45 -49.88 12.72
CA LYS A 117 28.39 -50.85 12.14
C LYS A 117 29.80 -50.29 11.89
N VAL A 118 29.92 -49.01 11.59
CA VAL A 118 31.23 -48.37 11.37
C VAL A 118 31.96 -48.11 12.69
N TYR A 119 31.24 -47.81 13.77
CA TYR A 119 31.84 -47.29 15.00
C TYR A 119 31.76 -48.23 16.21
N VAL A 120 30.93 -49.28 16.17
CA VAL A 120 30.65 -50.14 17.34
C VAL A 120 30.95 -51.62 17.10
N SER A 121 31.06 -52.07 15.84
CA SER A 121 31.26 -53.50 15.52
C SER A 121 32.68 -53.88 15.09
N ASP A 122 33.70 -53.21 15.62
CA ASP A 122 35.12 -53.67 15.59
C ASP A 122 35.48 -54.30 16.94
#